data_AF-A0A2A4RHA7-F1
#
_entry.id   AF-A0A2A4RHA7-F1
#
_cell.length_a   1.000
_cell.length_b   1.000
_cell.length_c   1.000
_cell.angle_alpha   90.00
_cell.angle_beta   90.00
_cell.angle_gamma   90.00
#
_symmetry.space_group_name_H-M   'P 1'
#
loop_
_entity.id
_entity.type
_entity.pdbx_description
1 polymer ?
#
loop_
_entity_poly.entity_id
_entity_poly.type
_entity_poly.pdbx_seq_one_letter_code
_entity_poly.pdbx_strand_id
1 'polypeptide(L)'
;MSIHFGTSRFVFERSTWQPEVLAKLESHHIAAWSADTGARTRFGASLQQFLVAQAGTEVCVLHGRNILDLEGLCSQLERLIPVDNLARTVDGPKGLASILRSKTGIHARIPTRQRFFLWHDADVLIRHNPELFGQVAEVIAGVSAELEYAGDGGLLIQRCIYIGGSRLAAVARDEDSMLNQWADDGPGVPFWSLVTGEESPTTSLCSIDSLMESMG
;
A
#
# COMPACT_ATOMS: atom_id res chain seq x y z
N MET A 1 50.49 18.87 10.18
CA MET A 1 49.69 17.65 10.38
C MET A 1 48.35 17.90 9.71
N SER A 2 48.22 17.47 8.46
CA SER A 2 47.03 17.76 7.64
C SER A 2 46.13 16.54 7.65
N ILE A 3 44.92 16.70 8.17
CA ILE A 3 43.91 15.64 8.24
C ILE A 3 43.22 15.60 6.88
N HIS A 4 43.40 14.53 6.13
CA HIS A 4 42.63 14.26 4.93
C HIS A 4 41.25 13.72 5.32
N PHE A 5 40.22 14.53 5.14
CA PHE A 5 38.85 14.04 5.11
C PHE A 5 38.66 13.26 3.81
N GLY A 6 38.56 11.94 3.91
CA GLY A 6 38.11 11.10 2.81
C GLY A 6 36.71 11.55 2.40
N THR A 7 36.60 12.13 1.21
CA THR A 7 35.33 12.38 0.54
C THR A 7 34.73 11.03 0.17
N SER A 8 34.00 10.43 1.11
CA SER A 8 33.02 9.41 0.76
C SER A 8 31.94 10.10 -0.07
N ARG A 9 32.15 10.13 -1.39
CA ARG A 9 31.07 10.37 -2.34
C ARG A 9 30.14 9.16 -2.25
N PHE A 10 29.21 9.18 -1.31
CA PHE A 10 27.96 8.46 -1.48
C PHE A 10 27.27 9.12 -2.67
N VAL A 11 27.55 8.62 -3.86
CA VAL A 11 26.72 8.88 -5.03
C VAL A 11 25.42 8.17 -4.71
N PHE A 12 24.41 8.92 -4.26
CA PHE A 12 23.03 8.43 -4.26
C PHE A 12 22.65 8.28 -5.73
N GLU A 13 22.91 7.10 -6.27
CA GLU A 13 22.37 6.72 -7.56
C GLU A 13 20.85 6.79 -7.41
N ARG A 14 20.19 7.65 -8.21
CA ARG A 14 18.73 7.68 -8.25
C ARG A 14 18.30 6.27 -8.64
N SER A 15 17.61 5.56 -7.77
CA SER A 15 17.00 4.29 -8.12
C SER A 15 16.06 4.53 -9.29
N THR A 16 16.43 4.11 -10.50
CA THR A 16 15.56 4.16 -11.66
C THR A 16 14.64 2.96 -11.61
N TRP A 17 13.33 3.21 -11.52
CA TRP A 17 12.32 2.17 -11.59
C TRP A 17 11.82 2.01 -13.01
N GLN A 18 11.50 0.77 -13.37
CA GLN A 18 10.94 0.43 -14.68
C GLN A 18 9.62 1.18 -14.93
N PRO A 19 9.43 1.84 -16.09
CA PRO A 19 8.21 2.56 -16.43
C PRO A 19 6.94 1.72 -16.25
N GLU A 20 7.02 0.41 -16.47
CA GLU A 20 5.92 -0.53 -16.31
C GLU A 20 5.43 -0.61 -14.86
N VAL A 21 6.34 -0.57 -13.89
CA VAL A 21 5.98 -0.55 -12.45
C VAL A 21 5.32 0.77 -12.09
N LEU A 22 5.82 1.88 -12.64
CA LEU A 22 5.26 3.20 -12.38
C LEU A 22 3.87 3.34 -12.99
N ALA A 23 3.68 2.92 -14.24
CA ALA A 23 2.38 2.90 -14.91
C ALA A 23 1.37 2.01 -14.17
N LYS A 24 1.84 0.88 -13.60
CA LYS A 24 1.00 0.05 -12.71
C LYS A 24 0.63 0.80 -11.44
N LEU A 25 1.58 1.44 -10.77
CA LEU A 25 1.31 2.21 -9.54
C LEU A 25 0.40 3.42 -9.77
N GLU A 26 0.29 3.93 -10.99
CA GLU A 26 -0.67 5.00 -11.30
C GLU A 26 -2.12 4.51 -11.26
N SER A 27 -2.37 3.23 -11.53
CA SER A 27 -3.73 2.69 -11.76
C SER A 27 -4.12 1.52 -10.86
N HIS A 28 -3.15 0.83 -10.26
CA HIS A 28 -3.38 -0.42 -9.54
C HIS A 28 -2.74 -0.44 -8.16
N HIS A 29 -3.41 -1.12 -7.23
CA HIS A 29 -2.74 -1.73 -6.09
C HIS A 29 -1.81 -2.84 -6.59
N ILE A 30 -0.76 -3.18 -5.84
CA ILE A 30 0.20 -4.20 -6.28
C ILE A 30 0.31 -5.30 -5.22
N ALA A 31 0.10 -6.55 -5.64
CA ALA A 31 0.52 -7.71 -4.88
C ALA A 31 1.90 -8.15 -5.41
N ALA A 32 2.96 -7.68 -4.78
CA ALA A 32 4.35 -7.99 -5.14
C ALA A 32 4.83 -9.22 -4.35
N TRP A 33 5.29 -10.25 -5.04
CA TRP A 33 5.70 -11.49 -4.40
C TRP A 33 7.07 -12.00 -4.84
N SER A 34 7.79 -12.64 -3.92
CA SER A 34 8.97 -13.47 -4.19
C SER A 34 9.14 -14.50 -3.09
N ALA A 35 9.66 -15.67 -3.45
CA ALA A 35 10.05 -16.69 -2.49
C ALA A 35 11.28 -16.25 -1.66
N ASP A 36 12.18 -15.45 -2.24
CA ASP A 36 13.36 -14.93 -1.55
C ASP A 36 13.00 -13.77 -0.61
N THR A 37 13.25 -13.96 0.68
CA THR A 37 13.06 -12.91 1.69
C THR A 37 13.99 -11.72 1.45
N GLY A 38 15.21 -11.96 0.96
CA GLY A 38 16.15 -10.91 0.61
C GLY A 38 15.63 -10.03 -0.52
N ALA A 39 15.09 -10.63 -1.58
CA ALA A 39 14.48 -9.92 -2.70
C ALA A 39 13.31 -9.04 -2.24
N ARG A 40 12.41 -9.56 -1.39
CA ARG A 40 11.31 -8.76 -0.82
C ARG A 40 11.79 -7.53 -0.06
N THR A 41 12.82 -7.69 0.77
CA THR A 41 13.42 -6.57 1.52
C THR A 41 14.06 -5.54 0.59
N ARG A 42 14.88 -5.98 -0.38
CA ARG A 42 15.53 -5.07 -1.35
C ARG A 42 14.51 -4.32 -2.20
N PHE A 43 13.48 -5.02 -2.69
CA PHE A 43 12.40 -4.44 -3.47
C PHE A 43 11.69 -3.31 -2.71
N GLY A 44 11.18 -3.59 -1.50
CA GLY A 44 10.44 -2.57 -0.75
C GLY A 44 11.31 -1.40 -0.31
N ALA A 45 12.57 -1.64 0.06
CA ALA A 45 13.51 -0.58 0.42
C ALA A 45 13.84 0.33 -0.78
N SER A 46 14.12 -0.27 -1.95
CA SER A 46 14.39 0.48 -3.18
C SER A 46 13.17 1.25 -3.66
N LEU A 47 11.97 0.66 -3.55
CA LEU A 47 10.73 1.31 -3.97
C LEU A 47 10.40 2.49 -3.05
N GLN A 48 10.55 2.29 -1.74
CA GLN A 48 10.42 3.36 -0.76
C GLN A 48 11.34 4.53 -1.10
N GLN A 49 12.64 4.26 -1.26
CA GLN A 49 13.65 5.30 -1.57
C GLN A 49 13.30 6.09 -2.84
N PHE A 50 12.79 5.41 -3.86
CA PHE A 50 12.34 6.07 -5.08
C PHE A 50 11.11 6.94 -4.86
N LEU A 51 10.07 6.41 -4.19
CA LEU A 51 8.80 7.10 -4.00
C LEU A 51 8.94 8.33 -3.09
N VAL A 52 9.72 8.26 -2.01
CA VAL A 52 9.94 9.44 -1.14
C VAL A 52 10.72 10.57 -1.83
N ALA A 53 11.43 10.28 -2.92
CA ALA A 53 12.11 11.32 -3.70
C ALA A 53 11.16 12.10 -4.63
N GLN A 54 9.90 11.65 -4.78
CA GLN A 54 8.90 12.28 -5.64
C GLN A 54 8.16 13.41 -4.90
N ALA A 55 8.01 14.55 -5.56
CA ALA A 55 7.31 15.69 -4.96
C ALA A 55 5.81 15.39 -4.77
N GLY A 56 5.26 15.76 -3.61
CA GLY A 56 3.85 15.54 -3.29
C GLY A 56 3.48 14.07 -3.04
N THR A 57 4.48 13.21 -2.81
CA THR A 57 4.28 11.79 -2.48
C THR A 57 4.47 11.55 -0.98
N GLU A 58 3.51 10.84 -0.39
CA GLU A 58 3.57 10.32 0.97
C GLU A 58 3.74 8.80 0.92
N VAL A 59 4.66 8.27 1.72
CA VAL A 59 4.94 6.83 1.78
C VAL A 59 4.78 6.34 3.21
N CYS A 60 3.78 5.48 3.43
CA CYS A 60 3.43 4.90 4.71
C CYS A 60 3.90 3.44 4.75
N VAL A 61 4.90 3.13 5.57
CA VAL A 61 5.46 1.78 5.65
C VAL A 61 4.80 0.99 6.77
N LEU A 62 4.19 -0.14 6.42
CA LEU A 62 3.60 -1.10 7.35
C LEU A 62 4.49 -2.35 7.45
N HIS A 63 4.84 -2.72 8.67
CA HIS A 63 5.64 -3.90 8.98
C HIS A 63 4.74 -5.06 9.40
N GLY A 64 4.37 -5.92 8.46
CA GLY A 64 3.39 -7.00 8.61
C GLY A 64 3.76 -8.07 9.63
N ARG A 65 5.05 -8.26 9.96
CA ARG A 65 5.47 -9.15 11.06
C ARG A 65 4.84 -8.78 12.41
N ASN A 66 4.46 -7.51 12.59
CA ASN A 66 3.85 -6.99 13.80
C ASN A 66 2.34 -6.67 13.61
N ILE A 67 1.71 -7.20 12.55
CA ILE A 67 0.28 -7.02 12.26
C ILE A 67 -0.36 -8.41 12.23
N LEU A 68 -0.81 -8.86 13.39
CA LEU A 68 -1.50 -10.14 13.56
C LEU A 68 -3.02 -9.95 13.69
N ASP A 69 -3.44 -8.77 14.11
CA ASP A 69 -4.81 -8.38 14.35
C ASP A 69 -5.02 -6.90 13.98
N LEU A 70 -6.25 -6.42 14.19
CA LEU A 70 -6.64 -5.06 13.89
C LEU A 70 -5.95 -4.05 14.83
N GLU A 71 -5.65 -4.45 16.06
CA GLU A 71 -4.93 -3.59 17.01
C GLU A 71 -3.51 -3.30 16.51
N GLY A 72 -2.75 -4.33 16.10
CA GLY A 72 -1.41 -4.19 15.55
C GLY A 72 -1.37 -3.33 14.27
N LEU A 73 -2.38 -3.47 13.40
CA LEU A 73 -2.54 -2.61 12.22
C LEU A 73 -2.78 -1.15 12.62
N CYS A 74 -3.81 -0.92 13.45
CA CYS A 74 -4.19 0.40 13.91
C CYS A 74 -3.02 1.13 14.61
N SER A 75 -2.28 0.44 15.47
CA SER A 75 -1.10 1.00 16.16
C SER A 75 0.03 1.39 15.20
N GLN A 76 0.14 0.79 14.01
CA GLN A 76 1.08 1.26 12.99
C GLN A 76 0.52 2.49 12.25
N LEU A 77 -0.75 2.48 11.88
CA LEU A 77 -1.39 3.59 11.18
C LEU A 77 -1.41 4.89 12.00
N GLU A 78 -1.65 4.83 13.31
CA GLU A 78 -1.62 6.00 14.20
C GLU A 78 -0.26 6.71 14.22
N ARG A 79 0.83 5.99 13.90
CA ARG A 79 2.18 6.58 13.78
C ARG A 79 2.45 7.17 12.40
N LEU A 80 1.68 6.77 11.40
CA LEU A 80 1.90 7.13 10.00
C LEU A 80 0.94 8.24 9.55
N ILE A 81 -0.27 8.31 10.10
CA ILE A 81 -1.29 9.27 9.70
C ILE A 81 -1.69 10.08 10.93
N PRO A 82 -1.56 11.42 10.91
CA PRO A 82 -1.95 12.25 12.04
C PRO A 82 -3.46 12.12 12.32
N VAL A 83 -3.80 11.50 13.45
CA VAL A 83 -5.18 11.33 13.92
C VAL A 83 -5.27 11.47 15.44
N ASP A 84 -6.39 12.01 15.93
CA ASP A 84 -6.59 12.17 17.37
C ASP A 84 -6.94 10.85 18.06
N ASN A 85 -7.75 10.00 17.39
CA ASN A 85 -8.19 8.71 17.91
C ASN A 85 -8.63 7.80 16.75
N LEU A 86 -8.09 6.59 16.69
CA LEU A 86 -8.50 5.53 15.75
C LEU A 86 -9.41 4.53 16.48
N ALA A 87 -10.63 4.28 16.02
CA ALA A 87 -11.40 3.16 16.53
C ALA A 87 -10.79 1.85 16.01
N ARG A 88 -10.74 0.79 16.82
CA ARG A 88 -10.23 -0.52 16.40
C ARG A 88 -11.34 -1.28 15.66
N THR A 89 -11.82 -0.67 14.59
CA THR A 89 -12.87 -1.16 13.70
C THR A 89 -12.45 -0.90 12.27
N VAL A 90 -12.82 -1.82 11.36
CA VAL A 90 -12.56 -1.66 9.93
C VAL A 90 -13.38 -0.47 9.39
N ASP A 91 -14.66 -0.43 9.75
CA ASP A 91 -15.60 0.61 9.35
C ASP A 91 -16.09 1.47 10.52
N GLY A 92 -16.93 2.45 10.18
CA GLY A 92 -17.59 3.35 11.12
C GLY A 92 -16.78 4.62 11.46
N PRO A 93 -17.34 5.49 12.31
CA PRO A 93 -16.70 6.74 12.67
C PRO A 93 -15.33 6.49 13.31
N LYS A 94 -14.29 7.14 12.77
CA LYS A 94 -12.90 6.99 13.22
C LYS A 94 -12.30 5.58 13.02
N GLY A 95 -12.98 4.66 12.32
CA GLY A 95 -12.41 3.36 11.95
C GLY A 95 -11.34 3.50 10.86
N LEU A 96 -10.80 2.36 10.41
CA LEU A 96 -9.77 2.29 9.36
C LEU A 96 -10.18 3.08 8.11
N ALA A 97 -11.39 2.84 7.58
CA ALA A 97 -11.88 3.52 6.39
C ALA A 97 -11.90 5.05 6.55
N SER A 98 -12.25 5.56 7.74
CA SER A 98 -12.27 6.99 8.03
C SER A 98 -10.87 7.61 8.03
N ILE A 99 -9.85 6.88 8.48
CA ILE A 99 -8.47 7.38 8.52
C ILE A 99 -7.85 7.37 7.14
N LEU A 100 -8.09 6.33 6.35
CA LEU A 100 -7.56 6.24 4.99
C LEU A 100 -8.07 7.39 4.11
N ARG A 101 -9.30 7.87 4.35
CA ARG A 101 -9.86 9.07 3.69
C ARG A 101 -9.16 10.38 4.07
N SER A 102 -8.36 10.40 5.14
CA SER A 102 -7.72 11.62 5.61
C SER A 102 -6.75 12.19 4.59
N LYS A 103 -6.98 13.43 4.16
CA LYS A 103 -6.11 14.16 3.22
C LYS A 103 -4.99 14.94 3.92
N THR A 104 -4.92 14.89 5.25
CA THR A 104 -3.81 15.51 5.98
C THR A 104 -2.53 14.75 5.69
N GLY A 105 -1.59 15.41 5.02
CA GLY A 105 -0.24 14.88 4.86
C GLY A 105 0.58 15.07 6.14
N ILE A 106 1.52 14.16 6.40
CA ILE A 106 2.50 14.27 7.49
C ILE A 106 3.30 15.60 7.40
N HIS A 107 3.49 16.11 6.18
CA HIS A 107 4.28 17.33 5.91
C HIS A 107 3.39 18.44 5.34
N ALA A 108 2.85 19.31 6.20
CA ALA A 108 1.90 20.37 5.87
C ALA A 108 2.39 21.46 4.88
N ARG A 109 3.60 21.36 4.32
CA ARG A 109 4.17 22.35 3.39
C ARG A 109 3.87 22.08 1.92
N ILE A 110 3.67 20.82 1.52
CA ILE A 110 3.33 20.45 0.13
C ILE A 110 2.06 19.59 0.20
N PRO A 111 0.99 19.95 -0.52
CA PRO A 111 -0.21 19.11 -0.58
C PRO A 111 0.14 17.71 -1.11
N THR A 112 -0.22 16.67 -0.36
CA THR A 112 -0.08 15.28 -0.79
C THR A 112 -1.00 15.03 -1.98
N ARG A 113 -0.42 14.56 -3.09
CA ARG A 113 -1.14 14.15 -4.31
C ARG A 113 -1.17 12.64 -4.47
N GLN A 114 -0.16 11.96 -3.91
CA GLN A 114 -0.02 10.52 -3.96
C GLN A 114 0.28 9.99 -2.57
N ARG A 115 -0.40 8.92 -2.15
CA ARG A 115 -0.12 8.18 -0.92
C ARG A 115 0.10 6.71 -1.25
N PHE A 116 1.27 6.19 -0.91
CA PHE A 116 1.60 4.79 -1.08
C PHE A 116 1.74 4.10 0.27
N PHE A 117 0.98 3.03 0.48
CA PHE A 117 1.20 2.10 1.57
C PHE A 117 2.14 0.98 1.11
N LEU A 118 3.30 0.84 1.74
CA LEU A 118 4.22 -0.28 1.53
C LEU A 118 4.03 -1.28 2.68
N TRP A 119 3.26 -2.35 2.42
CA TRP A 119 2.97 -3.36 3.44
C TRP A 119 3.90 -4.56 3.29
N HIS A 120 4.99 -4.55 4.05
CA HIS A 120 5.96 -5.65 4.12
C HIS A 120 5.41 -6.87 4.84
N ASP A 121 5.76 -8.06 4.37
CA ASP A 121 5.36 -9.34 4.97
C ASP A 121 3.82 -9.41 5.17
N ALA A 122 3.05 -8.92 4.20
CA ALA A 122 1.58 -8.89 4.25
C ALA A 122 0.96 -10.29 4.39
N ASP A 123 1.67 -11.32 3.92
CA ASP A 123 1.29 -12.72 4.05
C ASP A 123 1.34 -13.27 5.48
N VAL A 124 1.89 -12.51 6.43
CA VAL A 124 1.78 -12.80 7.86
C VAL A 124 0.33 -12.70 8.32
N LEU A 125 -0.36 -11.60 7.98
CA LEU A 125 -1.78 -11.43 8.36
C LEU A 125 -2.65 -12.44 7.62
N ILE A 126 -2.40 -12.71 6.33
CA ILE A 126 -3.11 -13.75 5.58
C ILE A 126 -3.02 -15.11 6.27
N ARG A 127 -1.85 -15.44 6.85
CA ARG A 127 -1.65 -16.69 7.57
C ARG A 127 -2.36 -16.73 8.91
N HIS A 128 -2.39 -15.59 9.61
CA HIS A 128 -2.93 -15.50 10.97
C HIS A 128 -4.45 -15.35 10.98
N ASN A 129 -4.96 -14.43 10.16
CA ASN A 129 -6.37 -14.09 10.04
C ASN A 129 -6.68 -13.64 8.58
N PRO A 130 -6.98 -14.58 7.67
CA PRO A 130 -7.23 -14.27 6.26
C PRO A 130 -8.48 -13.41 6.05
N GLU A 131 -9.50 -13.56 6.90
CA GLU A 131 -10.71 -12.75 6.86
C GLU A 131 -10.40 -11.28 7.14
N LEU A 132 -9.64 -11.01 8.22
CA LEU A 132 -9.22 -9.65 8.54
C LEU A 132 -8.32 -9.05 7.45
N PHE A 133 -7.41 -9.84 6.85
CA PHE A 133 -6.65 -9.37 5.70
C PHE A 133 -7.57 -8.95 4.55
N GLY A 134 -8.57 -9.77 4.23
CA GLY A 134 -9.55 -9.47 3.18
C GLY A 134 -10.30 -8.18 3.45
N GLN A 135 -10.87 -8.03 4.64
CA GLN A 135 -11.59 -6.82 5.08
C GLN A 135 -10.71 -5.56 4.98
N VAL A 136 -9.46 -5.64 5.43
CA VAL A 136 -8.52 -4.51 5.38
C VAL A 136 -8.14 -4.17 3.93
N ALA A 137 -7.84 -5.18 3.12
CA ALA A 137 -7.45 -4.99 1.72
C ALA A 137 -8.59 -4.40 0.90
N GLU A 138 -9.82 -4.87 1.13
CA GLU A 138 -11.04 -4.34 0.54
C GLU A 138 -11.23 -2.87 0.91
N VAL A 139 -11.18 -2.52 2.20
CA VAL A 139 -11.34 -1.13 2.63
C VAL A 139 -10.25 -0.22 2.08
N ILE A 140 -9.00 -0.70 1.99
CA ILE A 140 -7.92 0.06 1.35
C ILE A 140 -8.25 0.34 -0.12
N ALA A 141 -8.68 -0.67 -0.88
CA ALA A 141 -9.02 -0.52 -2.29
C ALA A 141 -10.26 0.36 -2.50
N GLY A 142 -11.30 0.15 -1.71
CA GLY A 142 -12.53 0.92 -1.76
C GLY A 142 -12.32 2.40 -1.45
N VAL A 143 -11.61 2.73 -0.36
CA VAL A 143 -11.27 4.13 -0.04
C VAL A 143 -10.36 4.74 -1.10
N SER A 144 -9.42 3.97 -1.64
CA SER A 144 -8.56 4.43 -2.74
C SER A 144 -9.38 4.82 -3.98
N ALA A 145 -10.33 3.99 -4.39
CA ALA A 145 -11.21 4.27 -5.53
C ALA A 145 -12.18 5.42 -5.22
N GLU A 146 -12.71 5.51 -4.00
CA GLU A 146 -13.57 6.64 -3.57
C GLU A 146 -12.83 7.98 -3.67
N LEU A 147 -11.58 8.04 -3.18
CA LEU A 147 -10.75 9.25 -3.24
C LEU A 147 -10.40 9.66 -4.67
N GLU A 148 -10.38 8.70 -5.61
CA GLU A 148 -10.04 8.92 -7.01
C GLU A 148 -11.26 9.32 -7.85
N TYR A 149 -12.39 8.62 -7.72
CA TYR A 149 -13.53 8.74 -8.62
C TYR A 149 -14.74 9.46 -8.02
N ALA A 150 -14.91 9.45 -6.69
CA ALA A 150 -16.11 9.97 -6.01
C ALA A 150 -15.85 11.21 -5.13
N GLY A 151 -14.60 11.65 -4.98
CA GLY A 151 -14.23 12.72 -4.06
C GLY A 151 -14.52 14.15 -4.55
N ASP A 152 -15.24 14.94 -3.74
CA ASP A 152 -15.62 16.35 -4.00
C ASP A 152 -14.47 17.39 -3.96
N GLY A 153 -13.20 16.99 -4.09
CA GLY A 153 -12.10 17.95 -4.19
C GLY A 153 -10.71 17.32 -4.11
N GLY A 154 -9.77 17.85 -4.90
CA GLY A 154 -8.35 17.48 -4.91
C GLY A 154 -8.08 15.98 -5.09
N LEU A 155 -7.70 15.58 -6.31
CA LEU A 155 -7.33 14.20 -6.64
C LEU A 155 -6.17 13.74 -5.73
N LEU A 156 -6.46 12.75 -4.87
CA LEU A 156 -5.46 12.03 -4.08
C LEU A 156 -5.43 10.59 -4.59
N ILE A 157 -4.34 10.23 -5.28
CA ILE A 157 -4.11 8.86 -5.70
C ILE A 157 -3.56 8.08 -4.51
N GLN A 158 -4.31 7.09 -4.04
CA GLN A 158 -3.88 6.22 -2.96
C GLN A 158 -3.71 4.80 -3.48
N ARG A 159 -2.55 4.17 -3.22
CA ARG A 159 -2.29 2.77 -3.58
C ARG A 159 -1.63 2.01 -2.44
N CYS A 160 -1.87 0.71 -2.41
CA CYS A 160 -1.19 -0.20 -1.51
C CYS A 160 -0.37 -1.21 -2.31
N ILE A 161 0.87 -1.39 -1.89
CA ILE A 161 1.79 -2.39 -2.39
C ILE A 161 1.96 -3.42 -1.27
N TYR A 162 1.25 -4.53 -1.42
CA TYR A 162 1.40 -5.69 -0.57
C TYR A 162 2.67 -6.43 -0.99
N ILE A 163 3.61 -6.63 -0.06
CA ILE A 163 4.87 -7.33 -0.31
C ILE A 163 4.86 -8.60 0.53
N GLY A 164 4.95 -9.77 -0.10
CA GLY A 164 4.81 -11.05 0.61
C GLY A 164 5.36 -12.25 -0.13
N GLY A 165 5.29 -13.41 0.51
CA GLY A 165 5.69 -14.69 -0.08
C GLY A 165 4.64 -15.31 -1.01
N SER A 166 4.78 -16.61 -1.27
CA SER A 166 3.89 -17.38 -2.14
C SER A 166 2.42 -17.38 -1.70
N ARG A 167 2.15 -17.18 -0.41
CA ARG A 167 0.77 -17.09 0.11
C ARG A 167 0.05 -15.82 -0.35
N LEU A 168 0.74 -14.69 -0.40
CA LEU A 168 0.18 -13.47 -1.02
C LEU A 168 -0.11 -13.71 -2.50
N ALA A 169 0.81 -14.36 -3.20
CA ALA A 169 0.63 -14.70 -4.61
C ALA A 169 -0.55 -15.64 -4.84
N ALA A 170 -0.81 -16.59 -3.93
CA ALA A 170 -1.96 -17.48 -4.01
C ALA A 170 -3.28 -16.71 -3.85
N VAL A 171 -3.37 -15.82 -2.85
CA VAL A 171 -4.55 -14.96 -2.65
C VAL A 171 -4.78 -14.07 -3.88
N ALA A 172 -3.74 -13.37 -4.36
CA ALA A 172 -3.90 -12.48 -5.51
C ALA A 172 -4.21 -13.19 -6.84
N ARG A 173 -3.93 -14.49 -6.97
CA ARG A 173 -4.35 -15.31 -8.15
C ARG A 173 -5.77 -15.83 -8.03
N ASP A 174 -6.30 -15.90 -6.82
CA ASP A 174 -7.65 -16.37 -6.58
C ASP A 174 -8.64 -15.29 -7.05
N GLU A 175 -9.40 -15.60 -8.09
CA GLU A 175 -10.37 -14.70 -8.71
C GLU A 175 -11.47 -14.30 -7.73
N ASP A 176 -11.74 -15.14 -6.72
CA ASP A 176 -12.76 -14.88 -5.69
C ASP A 176 -12.19 -14.18 -4.45
N SER A 177 -10.89 -13.82 -4.46
CA SER A 177 -10.30 -13.09 -3.34
C SER A 177 -10.74 -11.64 -3.29
N MET A 178 -10.70 -11.05 -2.10
CA MET A 178 -10.98 -9.63 -1.86
C MET A 178 -9.99 -8.65 -2.55
N LEU A 179 -8.93 -9.18 -3.18
CA LEU A 179 -8.04 -8.39 -4.04
C LEU A 179 -8.59 -8.22 -5.46
N ASN A 180 -9.54 -9.07 -5.86
CA ASN A 180 -10.09 -9.19 -7.20
C ASN A 180 -11.63 -9.06 -7.24
N GLN A 181 -12.32 -9.15 -6.10
CA GLN A 181 -13.77 -8.94 -5.97
C GLN A 181 -14.11 -8.13 -4.73
N TRP A 182 -15.18 -7.33 -4.80
CA TRP A 182 -15.77 -6.70 -3.63
C TRP A 182 -16.52 -7.74 -2.78
N ALA A 183 -16.57 -7.57 -1.47
CA ALA A 183 -17.33 -8.44 -0.60
C ALA A 183 -18.84 -8.32 -0.89
N ASP A 184 -19.55 -9.44 -0.78
CA ASP A 184 -21.00 -9.46 -0.79
C ASP A 184 -21.54 -8.97 0.57
N ASP A 185 -22.07 -7.77 0.61
CA ASP A 185 -22.65 -7.12 1.78
C ASP A 185 -24.18 -7.30 1.89
N GLY A 186 -24.75 -8.19 1.06
CA GLY A 186 -26.15 -8.58 1.11
C GLY A 186 -26.85 -8.50 -0.25
N PRO A 187 -28.19 -8.48 -0.28
CA PRO A 187 -28.92 -8.48 -1.54
C PRO A 187 -28.70 -7.15 -2.29
N GLY A 188 -27.82 -7.16 -3.30
CA GLY A 188 -27.60 -5.99 -4.14
C GLY A 188 -26.26 -5.96 -4.86
N VAL A 189 -25.87 -4.75 -5.25
CA VAL A 189 -24.54 -4.43 -5.77
C VAL A 189 -23.64 -4.15 -4.56
N PRO A 190 -22.42 -4.70 -4.50
CA PRO A 190 -21.49 -4.46 -3.40
C PRO A 190 -21.32 -2.97 -3.08
N PHE A 191 -21.26 -2.62 -1.79
CA PHE A 191 -21.10 -1.24 -1.33
C PHE A 191 -20.05 -0.44 -2.10
N TRP A 192 -18.83 -0.98 -2.24
CA TRP A 192 -17.74 -0.28 -2.89
C TRP A 192 -17.98 -0.09 -4.39
N SER A 193 -18.63 -1.04 -5.05
CA SER A 193 -19.00 -0.87 -6.45
C SER A 193 -20.02 0.26 -6.64
N LEU A 194 -21.01 0.34 -5.75
CA LEU A 194 -22.00 1.42 -5.77
C LEU A 194 -21.37 2.80 -5.50
N VAL A 195 -20.45 2.90 -4.54
CA VAL A 195 -19.82 4.16 -4.12
C VAL A 195 -18.79 4.65 -5.13
N THR A 196 -18.01 3.75 -5.70
CA THR A 196 -16.84 4.11 -6.52
C THR A 196 -17.11 4.02 -8.03
N GLY A 197 -18.13 3.25 -8.43
CA GLY A 197 -18.41 2.92 -9.83
C GLY A 197 -17.53 1.80 -10.40
N GLU A 198 -16.58 1.28 -9.62
CA GLU A 198 -15.70 0.18 -10.04
C GLU A 198 -16.40 -1.18 -9.86
N GLU A 199 -16.30 -2.06 -10.86
CA GLU A 199 -16.87 -3.40 -10.78
C GLU A 199 -16.12 -4.31 -9.79
N SER A 200 -14.82 -4.06 -9.60
CA SER A 200 -13.94 -4.86 -8.74
C SER A 200 -12.74 -4.04 -8.23
N PRO A 201 -12.03 -4.50 -7.18
CA PRO A 201 -10.77 -3.89 -6.77
C PRO A 201 -9.68 -4.05 -7.84
N THR A 202 -8.97 -2.96 -8.13
CA THR A 202 -7.91 -2.95 -9.16
C THR A 202 -6.54 -3.31 -8.57
N THR A 203 -6.26 -4.62 -8.46
CA THR A 203 -4.97 -5.15 -7.96
C THR A 203 -4.19 -5.90 -9.04
N SER A 204 -2.90 -5.58 -9.21
CA SER A 204 -1.98 -6.28 -10.12
C SER A 204 -1.04 -7.22 -9.35
N LEU A 205 -0.99 -8.50 -9.73
CA LEU A 205 0.03 -9.44 -9.25
C LEU A 205 1.36 -9.23 -9.99
N CYS A 206 2.45 -9.06 -9.25
CA CYS A 206 3.79 -8.84 -9.81
C CYS A 206 4.84 -9.76 -9.17
N SER A 207 5.68 -10.39 -9.99
CA SER A 207 6.88 -11.12 -9.54
C SER A 207 8.00 -10.13 -9.21
N ILE A 208 8.43 -10.07 -7.96
CA ILE A 208 9.55 -9.21 -7.54
C ILE A 208 10.84 -9.63 -8.24
N ASP A 209 11.06 -10.93 -8.39
CA ASP A 209 12.30 -11.45 -9.00
C ASP A 209 12.43 -10.93 -10.43
N SER A 210 11.34 -10.99 -11.20
CA SER A 210 11.29 -10.49 -12.58
C SER A 210 11.44 -8.96 -12.66
N LEU A 211 10.85 -8.22 -11.70
CA LEU A 211 10.99 -6.77 -11.64
C LEU A 211 12.42 -6.36 -11.26
N MET A 212 13.09 -7.10 -10.39
CA MET A 212 14.44 -6.78 -9.94
C MET A 212 15.53 -7.17 -10.96
N GLU A 213 15.38 -8.29 -11.67
CA GLU A 213 16.28 -8.67 -12.77
C GLU A 213 16.34 -7.61 -13.87
N SER A 214 15.23 -6.92 -14.08
CA SER A 214 15.08 -5.89 -15.10
C SER A 214 15.69 -4.52 -14.71
N MET A 215 16.18 -4.38 -13.48
CA MET A 215 16.82 -3.16 -12.95
C MET A 215 18.36 -3.22 -12.94
N GLY A 216 18.95 -4.39 -13.20
CA GLY A 216 20.40 -4.60 -13.25
C GLY A 216 20.93 -4.65 -14.68
#